data_AF-A0A1H3QJG2-F1
#
_entry.id   AF-A0A1H3QJG2-F1
#
_cell.length_a   1.000
_cell.length_b   1.000
_cell.length_c   1.000
_cell.angle_alpha   90.00
_cell.angle_beta   90.00
_cell.angle_gamma   90.00
#
_symmetry.space_group_name_H-M   'P 1'
#
loop_
_entity.id
_entity.type
_entity.pdbx_description
1 polymer ?
#
loop_
_entity_poly.entity_id
_entity_poly.type
_entity_poly.pdbx_seq_one_letter_code
_entity_poly.pdbx_strand_id
1 'polypeptide(L)'
;MIYPVLYGALGEFRMKRTDWLLETRKMRFEEAYVSYKRGNLTQGEAALLLCLCDRTFRCYLNRYDEGGLDALLDKRLVQVSYRRAPVDEYRKQVVRSTNKILPSLVKP
;
A
#
# COMPACT_ATOMS: atom_id res chain seq x y z
N MET A 1 -3.87 19.60 -0.87
CA MET A 1 -4.60 18.46 -0.27
C MET A 1 -6.05 18.55 -0.70
N ILE A 2 -6.35 18.20 -1.95
CA ILE A 2 -7.75 18.09 -2.42
C ILE A 2 -7.76 16.90 -3.38
N TYR A 3 -8.84 16.12 -3.29
CA TYR A 3 -9.28 15.03 -4.18
C TYR A 3 -8.89 13.59 -3.78
N PRO A 4 -9.80 12.59 -3.93
CA PRO A 4 -11.25 12.69 -4.20
C PRO A 4 -12.13 11.63 -3.48
N VAL A 5 -13.11 12.08 -2.70
CA VAL A 5 -14.25 11.26 -2.24
C VAL A 5 -15.42 11.31 -3.27
N LEU A 6 -15.18 11.92 -4.44
CA LEU A 6 -16.20 12.31 -5.42
C LEU A 6 -16.25 11.41 -6.68
N TYR A 7 -15.53 10.28 -6.71
CA TYR A 7 -15.63 9.27 -7.79
C TYR A 7 -16.54 8.09 -7.36
N GLY A 8 -17.79 8.40 -7.02
CA GLY A 8 -18.78 7.42 -6.56
C GLY A 8 -19.91 7.11 -7.54
N ALA A 9 -19.98 7.78 -8.69
CA ALA A 9 -21.18 7.76 -9.54
C ALA A 9 -21.00 7.22 -10.98
N LEU A 10 -19.78 6.86 -11.41
CA LEU A 10 -19.57 6.25 -12.73
C LEU A 10 -18.49 5.16 -12.63
N GLY A 11 -18.88 3.90 -12.84
CA GLY A 11 -18.02 2.80 -13.29
C GLY A 11 -16.77 2.47 -12.44
N GLU A 12 -16.93 1.50 -11.55
CA GLU A 12 -15.91 0.55 -11.04
C GLU A 12 -14.41 0.80 -11.36
N PHE A 13 -13.76 1.65 -10.56
CA PHE A 13 -12.37 1.40 -10.14
C PHE A 13 -12.18 1.90 -8.70
N ARG A 14 -12.63 1.13 -7.72
CA ARG A 14 -12.29 1.38 -6.31
C ARG A 14 -10.81 1.03 -6.11
N MET A 15 -9.92 2.02 -6.29
CA MET A 15 -8.53 1.95 -5.79
C MET A 15 -8.57 1.53 -4.32
N LYS A 16 -7.92 0.41 -3.99
CA LYS A 16 -7.88 -0.05 -2.61
C LYS A 16 -7.04 0.94 -1.82
N ARG A 17 -7.37 1.14 -0.53
CA ARG A 17 -6.61 2.03 0.37
C ARG A 17 -5.10 1.72 0.35
N THR A 18 -4.76 0.44 0.22
CA THR A 18 -3.38 -0.06 0.11
C THR A 18 -2.67 0.47 -1.13
N ASP A 19 -3.37 0.53 -2.27
CA ASP A 19 -2.80 0.95 -3.55
C ASP A 19 -2.54 2.45 -3.54
N TRP A 20 -3.46 3.23 -2.94
CA TRP A 20 -3.25 4.66 -2.72
C TRP A 20 -2.07 4.97 -1.79
N LEU A 21 -1.94 4.22 -0.67
CA LEU A 21 -0.82 4.38 0.25
C LEU A 21 0.53 4.06 -0.42
N LEU A 22 0.53 3.03 -1.26
CA LEU A 22 1.69 2.60 -2.03
C LEU A 22 2.12 3.69 -3.03
N GLU A 23 1.16 4.24 -3.76
CA GLU A 23 1.42 5.29 -4.75
C GLU A 23 1.89 6.59 -4.09
N THR A 24 1.25 6.99 -2.99
CA THR A 24 1.67 8.15 -2.20
C THR A 24 3.11 7.98 -1.71
N ARG A 25 3.47 6.79 -1.27
CA ARG A 25 4.82 6.48 -0.81
C ARG A 25 5.85 6.54 -1.95
N LYS A 26 5.52 6.08 -3.16
CA LYS A 26 6.39 6.22 -4.33
C LYS A 26 6.67 7.69 -4.64
N MET A 27 5.61 8.49 -4.75
CA MET A 27 5.71 9.92 -5.04
C MET A 27 6.60 10.64 -4.01
N ARG A 28 6.38 10.40 -2.72
CA ARG A 28 7.20 11.01 -1.65
C ARG A 28 8.64 10.55 -1.69
N PHE A 29 8.88 9.27 -1.96
CA PHE A 29 10.24 8.74 -2.06
C PHE A 29 11.01 9.38 -3.22
N GLU A 30 10.40 9.52 -4.40
CA GLU A 30 11.07 10.18 -5.54
C GLU A 30 11.40 11.64 -5.25
N GLU A 31 10.47 12.38 -4.63
CA GLU A 31 10.69 13.77 -4.24
C GLU A 31 11.92 13.92 -3.31
N ALA A 32 12.00 13.05 -2.29
CA ALA A 32 13.12 13.02 -1.37
C ALA A 32 14.42 12.54 -2.06
N TYR A 33 14.34 11.52 -2.92
CA TYR A 33 15.47 10.97 -3.66
C TYR A 33 16.07 11.99 -4.62
N VAL A 34 15.26 12.69 -5.41
CA VAL A 34 15.72 13.72 -6.35
C VAL A 34 16.40 14.86 -5.60
N SER A 35 15.82 15.29 -4.48
CA SER A 35 16.40 16.35 -3.65
C SER A 35 17.73 15.93 -3.01
N TYR A 36 17.82 14.68 -2.52
CA TYR A 36 19.07 14.08 -2.05
C TYR A 36 20.13 13.98 -3.16
N LYS A 37 19.74 13.49 -4.35
CA LYS A 37 20.65 13.28 -5.48
C LYS A 37 21.19 14.59 -6.05
N ARG A 38 20.41 15.67 -5.97
CA ARG A 38 20.83 17.04 -6.32
C ARG A 38 21.74 17.68 -5.27
N GLY A 39 21.93 17.04 -4.12
CA GLY A 39 22.72 17.58 -3.00
C GLY A 39 22.00 18.65 -2.18
N ASN A 40 20.68 18.81 -2.38
CA ASN A 40 19.88 19.78 -1.63
C ASN A 40 19.53 19.29 -0.23
N LEU A 41 19.58 17.97 0.00
CA LEU A 41 19.33 17.33 1.27
C LEU A 41 20.44 16.33 1.57
N THR A 42 20.82 16.23 2.82
CA THR A 42 21.60 15.13 3.35
C THR A 42 20.76 13.85 3.40
N GLN A 43 21.43 12.71 3.55
CA GLN A 43 20.76 11.41 3.66
C GLN A 43 19.78 11.37 4.86
N GLY A 44 20.15 12.00 5.98
CA GLY A 44 19.31 12.03 7.17
C GLY A 44 18.12 12.96 7.03
N GLU A 45 18.28 14.12 6.38
CA GLU A 45 17.16 15.02 6.08
C GLU A 45 16.14 14.38 5.13
N ALA A 46 16.62 13.70 4.09
CA ALA A 46 15.75 12.95 3.18
C ALA A 46 15.02 11.80 3.90
N ALA A 47 15.68 11.13 4.85
CA ALA A 47 15.04 10.11 5.69
C ALA A 47 13.96 10.72 6.60
N LEU A 48 14.24 11.86 7.23
CA LEU A 48 13.32 12.62 8.08
C LEU A 48 12.06 13.06 7.32
N LEU A 49 12.19 13.51 6.07
CA LEU A 49 11.03 13.85 5.21
C LEU A 49 10.07 12.67 5.01
N LEU A 50 10.59 11.46 5.02
CA LEU A 50 9.81 10.23 4.90
C LEU A 50 9.41 9.63 6.26
N CYS A 51 9.74 10.31 7.36
CA CYS A 51 9.60 9.82 8.74
C CYS A 51 10.32 8.48 8.95
N LEU A 52 11.48 8.29 8.33
CA LEU A 52 12.33 7.11 8.42
C LEU A 52 13.66 7.45 9.09
N CYS A 53 14.37 6.42 9.56
CA CYS A 53 15.77 6.57 9.92
C CYS A 53 16.69 6.45 8.71
N ASP A 54 17.87 7.05 8.81
CA ASP A 54 18.90 7.10 7.76
C ASP A 54 19.25 5.71 7.20
N ARG A 55 19.31 4.70 8.09
CA ARG A 55 19.55 3.30 7.71
C ARG A 55 18.48 2.78 6.76
N THR A 56 17.21 3.07 7.04
CA THR A 56 16.08 2.61 6.23
C THR A 56 16.07 3.32 4.88
N PHE A 57 16.35 4.62 4.87
CA PHE A 57 16.50 5.38 3.63
C PHE A 57 17.63 4.82 2.76
N ARG A 58 18.78 4.46 3.37
CA ARG A 58 19.89 3.82 2.64
C ARG A 58 19.51 2.46 2.04
N CYS A 59 18.77 1.64 2.78
CA CYS A 59 18.25 0.38 2.25
C CYS A 59 17.28 0.62 1.07
N TYR A 60 16.55 1.73 1.07
CA TYR A 60 15.65 2.08 -0.04
C TYR A 60 16.43 2.55 -1.26
N LEU A 61 17.51 3.30 -1.08
CA LEU A 61 18.45 3.64 -2.16
C LEU A 61 18.97 2.37 -2.84
N ASN A 62 19.53 1.44 -2.06
CA ASN A 62 20.07 0.19 -2.62
C ASN A 62 19.01 -0.59 -3.42
N ARG A 63 17.78 -0.70 -2.91
CA ARG A 63 16.68 -1.37 -3.63
C ARG A 63 16.28 -0.61 -4.90
N TYR A 64 16.23 0.72 -4.82
CA TYR A 64 15.90 1.57 -5.96
C TYR A 64 16.95 1.47 -7.06
N ASP A 65 18.23 1.37 -6.70
CA ASP A 65 19.31 1.19 -7.68
C ASP A 65 19.23 -0.19 -8.36
N GLU A 66 18.73 -1.23 -7.66
CA GLU A 66 18.57 -2.58 -8.20
C GLU A 66 17.33 -2.76 -9.10
N GLY A 67 16.21 -2.10 -8.78
CA GLY A 67 14.94 -2.35 -9.45
C GLY A 67 13.96 -1.18 -9.46
N GLY A 68 14.47 0.05 -9.31
CA GLY A 68 13.70 1.28 -9.38
C GLY A 68 12.57 1.36 -8.35
N LEU A 69 11.48 2.02 -8.75
CA LEU A 69 10.29 2.14 -7.91
C LEU A 69 9.61 0.81 -7.60
N ASP A 70 9.74 -0.18 -8.47
CA ASP A 70 9.08 -1.46 -8.29
C ASP A 70 9.74 -2.31 -7.21
N ALA A 71 11.04 -2.11 -6.97
CA ALA A 71 11.74 -2.74 -5.85
C ALA A 71 11.32 -2.20 -4.47
N LEU A 72 10.69 -1.02 -4.41
CA LEU A 72 10.13 -0.43 -3.19
C LEU A 72 8.71 -0.94 -2.88
N LEU A 73 8.09 -1.66 -3.81
CA LEU A 73 6.74 -2.18 -3.68
C LEU A 73 6.64 -3.27 -2.62
N ASP A 74 5.56 -3.23 -1.83
CA ASP A 74 5.17 -4.41 -1.05
C ASP A 74 4.57 -5.46 -2.01
N LYS A 75 5.40 -6.45 -2.37
CA LYS A 75 5.02 -7.55 -3.25
C LYS A 75 3.81 -8.33 -2.75
N ARG A 76 3.46 -8.27 -1.47
CA ARG A 76 2.26 -8.94 -0.91
C ARG A 76 0.94 -8.35 -1.40
N LEU A 77 0.95 -7.08 -1.83
CA LEU A 77 -0.24 -6.42 -2.38
C LEU A 77 -0.46 -6.81 -3.84
N VAL A 78 0.62 -7.04 -4.59
CA VAL A 78 0.60 -7.41 -6.01
C VAL A 78 0.50 -8.92 -6.19
N GLN A 79 1.09 -9.70 -5.28
CA GLN A 79 1.18 -11.15 -5.36
C GLN A 79 0.22 -11.82 -4.39
N VAL A 80 -0.63 -12.71 -4.90
CA VAL A 80 -1.48 -13.56 -4.08
C VAL A 80 -0.59 -14.58 -3.34
N SER A 81 -0.69 -14.60 -2.01
CA SER A 81 0.02 -15.59 -1.18
C SER A 81 -0.38 -17.02 -1.57
N TYR A 82 0.60 -17.90 -1.71
CA TYR A 82 0.35 -19.34 -1.92
C TYR A 82 -0.44 -19.99 -0.77
N ARG A 83 -0.38 -19.40 0.43
CA ARG A 83 -1.15 -19.87 1.60
C ARG A 83 -2.60 -19.39 1.60
N ARG A 84 -3.03 -18.63 0.59
CA ARG A 84 -4.41 -18.15 0.50
C ARG A 84 -5.33 -19.34 0.23
N ALA A 85 -6.34 -19.51 1.09
CA ALA A 85 -7.34 -20.55 0.91
C ALA A 85 -7.99 -20.43 -0.49
N PRO A 86 -8.26 -21.56 -1.17
CA PRO A 86 -9.00 -21.56 -2.42
C PRO A 86 -10.31 -20.77 -2.28
N VAL A 87 -10.73 -20.12 -3.36
CA VAL A 87 -11.91 -19.24 -3.36
C VAL A 87 -13.17 -19.97 -2.86
N ASP A 88 -13.30 -21.25 -3.18
CA ASP A 88 -14.43 -22.09 -2.77
C ASP A 88 -14.45 -22.35 -1.26
N GLU A 89 -13.29 -22.57 -0.65
CA GLU A 89 -13.19 -22.74 0.80
C GLU A 89 -13.46 -21.43 1.53
N TYR A 90 -12.88 -20.32 1.05
CA TYR A 90 -13.17 -18.99 1.57
C TYR A 90 -14.67 -18.67 1.50
N ARG A 91 -15.31 -18.95 0.36
CA ARG A 91 -16.76 -18.72 0.18
C ARG A 91 -17.57 -19.54 1.17
N LYS A 92 -17.25 -20.83 1.36
CA LYS A 92 -17.92 -21.69 2.36
C LYS A 92 -17.73 -21.15 3.78
N GLN A 93 -16.54 -20.69 4.12
CA GLN A 93 -16.22 -20.16 5.45
C GLN A 93 -16.91 -18.81 5.73
N VAL A 94 -16.96 -17.91 4.75
CA VAL A 94 -17.71 -16.65 4.83
C VAL A 94 -19.20 -16.94 5.02
N VAL A 95 -19.80 -17.80 4.18
CA VAL A 95 -21.23 -18.17 4.29
C VAL A 95 -21.54 -18.78 5.65
N ARG A 96 -20.66 -19.65 6.17
CA ARG A 96 -20.79 -20.23 7.53
C ARG A 96 -20.74 -19.15 8.61
N SER A 97 -19.90 -18.14 8.43
CA SER A 97 -19.74 -17.04 9.39
C SER A 97 -20.93 -16.09 9.34
N THR A 98 -21.40 -15.71 8.15
CA THR A 98 -22.59 -14.88 7.96
C THR A 98 -23.83 -15.58 8.49
N ASN A 99 -24.00 -16.88 8.24
CA ASN A 99 -25.13 -17.65 8.76
C ASN A 99 -25.11 -17.81 10.29
N LYS A 100 -23.95 -17.64 10.94
CA LYS A 100 -23.87 -17.52 12.41
C LYS A 100 -24.22 -16.13 12.92
N ILE A 101 -23.95 -15.09 12.14
CA ILE A 101 -24.15 -13.68 12.52
C ILE A 101 -25.58 -13.22 12.24
N LEU A 102 -26.18 -13.61 11.11
CA LEU A 102 -27.52 -13.21 10.68
C LEU A 102 -28.64 -13.52 11.70
N PRO A 103 -28.66 -14.68 12.39
CA PRO A 103 -29.65 -14.95 13.43
C PRO A 103 -29.52 -14.06 14.68
N SER A 104 -28.35 -13.43 14.89
CA SER A 104 -28.10 -12.55 16.05
C SER A 104 -28.41 -11.08 15.80
N LEU A 105 -28.51 -10.68 14.53
CA LEU A 105 -28.85 -9.32 14.08
C LEU A 105 -30.34 -9.16 13.75
N VAL A 106 -31.07 -10.27 13.55
CA VAL A 106 -32.53 -10.31 13.53
C VAL A 106 -33.00 -10.62 14.96
N LYS A 107 -32.92 -9.63 15.85
CA LYS A 107 -33.75 -9.63 17.06
C LYS A 107 -35.03 -8.84 16.76
N PRO A 108 -36.20 -9.26 17.28
CA PRO A 108 -37.44 -8.50 17.14
C PRO A 108 -37.32 -7.10 17.75
#